data_AF-I9L4F4-F1
#
_entry.id   AF-I9L4F4-F1
#
_cell.length_a   1.000
_cell.length_b   1.000
_cell.length_c   1.000
_cell.angle_alpha   90.00
_cell.angle_beta   90.00
_cell.angle_gamma   90.00
#
_symmetry.space_group_name_H-M   'P 1'
#
loop_
_entity.id
_entity.type
_entity.pdbx_description
1 polymer ?
#
loop_
_entity_poly.entity_id
_entity_poly.type
_entity_poly.pdbx_seq_one_letter_code
_entity_poly.pdbx_strand_id
1 'polypeptide(L)'
;MTCERQSLYAEVTARIIAELEEGRLPWVQPWDAAKCPCTMPHNAVSGRLYSGINILILWATGVEAGFSSQRWLTFRQCAAAGGHVRRGETGTVVCYADRFTPKDEVARAQSEDCEALQVAFLKRFVVFNSAP
;
A
#
# COMPACT_ATOMS: atom_id res chain seq x y z
N MET A 1 -6.32 -23.50 13.84
CA MET A 1 -5.23 -23.12 12.90
C MET A 1 -5.53 -21.73 12.35
N THR A 2 -5.05 -20.68 13.02
CA THR A 2 -5.22 -19.28 12.61
C THR A 2 -4.09 -18.88 11.67
N CYS A 3 -4.26 -19.20 10.39
CA CYS A 3 -3.24 -19.00 9.35
C CYS A 3 -3.36 -17.59 8.73
N GLU A 4 -2.23 -16.92 8.50
CA GLU A 4 -2.03 -15.88 7.45
C GLU A 4 -2.66 -14.47 7.60
N ARG A 5 -2.76 -13.93 8.83
CA ARG A 5 -2.87 -12.45 9.03
C ARG A 5 -1.60 -11.79 9.56
N GLN A 6 -0.74 -12.54 10.23
CA GLN A 6 0.50 -12.03 10.83
C GLN A 6 1.65 -11.83 9.82
N SER A 7 1.59 -12.40 8.62
CA SER A 7 2.76 -12.45 7.71
C SER A 7 3.16 -11.09 7.13
N LEU A 8 2.22 -10.31 6.56
CA LEU A 8 2.60 -9.08 5.83
C LEU A 8 3.09 -7.95 6.75
N TYR A 9 2.42 -7.71 7.88
CA TYR A 9 2.92 -6.71 8.83
C TYR A 9 4.25 -7.14 9.41
N ALA A 10 4.42 -8.42 9.75
CA ALA A 10 5.69 -8.92 10.22
C ALA A 10 6.80 -8.77 9.17
N GLU A 11 6.51 -9.02 7.89
CA GLU A 11 7.45 -8.83 6.79
C GLU A 11 7.86 -7.37 6.60
N VAL A 12 6.88 -6.46 6.56
CA VAL A 12 7.13 -5.02 6.46
C VAL A 12 7.87 -4.49 7.68
N THR A 13 7.49 -4.92 8.89
CA THR A 13 8.18 -4.56 10.13
C THR A 13 9.60 -5.11 10.15
N ALA A 14 9.81 -6.37 9.78
CA ALA A 14 11.15 -6.98 9.71
C ALA A 14 12.05 -6.23 8.73
N ARG A 15 11.51 -5.81 7.58
CA ARG A 15 12.24 -5.00 6.62
C ARG A 15 12.59 -3.61 7.14
N ILE A 16 11.68 -2.96 7.86
CA ILE A 16 11.96 -1.69 8.53
C ILE A 16 13.03 -1.86 9.60
N ILE A 17 12.97 -2.95 10.37
CA ILE A 17 13.99 -3.27 11.37
C ILE A 17 15.36 -3.44 10.71
N ALA A 18 15.45 -4.19 9.60
CA ALA A 18 16.71 -4.38 8.87
C ALA A 18 17.30 -3.04 8.37
N GLU A 19 16.48 -2.15 7.80
CA GLU A 19 16.92 -0.82 7.39
C GLU A 19 17.43 0.02 8.58
N LEU A 20 16.75 -0.07 9.73
CA LEU A 20 17.15 0.62 10.97
C LEU A 20 18.46 0.05 11.55
N GLU A 21 18.65 -1.26 11.49
CA GLU A 21 19.89 -1.94 11.91
C GLU A 21 21.09 -1.52 11.05
N GLU A 22 20.85 -1.22 9.76
CA GLU A 22 21.86 -0.66 8.86
C GLU A 22 22.07 0.87 9.05
N GLY A 23 21.47 1.45 10.09
CA GLY A 23 21.61 2.87 10.44
C GLY A 23 20.84 3.82 9.53
N ARG A 24 19.94 3.30 8.67
CA ARG A 24 19.12 4.09 7.78
C ARG A 24 17.74 4.29 8.39
N LEU A 25 17.30 5.54 8.46
CA LEU A 25 15.95 5.87 8.89
C LEU A 25 15.03 5.90 7.66
N PRO A 26 14.14 4.92 7.45
CA PRO A 26 13.39 4.80 6.20
C PRO A 26 12.43 5.98 5.94
N TRP A 27 11.99 6.67 7.01
CA TRP A 27 11.16 7.88 6.93
C TRP A 27 11.98 9.19 6.91
N VAL A 28 13.30 9.14 7.05
CA VAL A 28 14.17 10.32 6.96
C VAL A 28 14.88 10.31 5.61
N GLN A 29 14.65 11.37 4.85
CA GLN A 29 15.36 11.66 3.60
C GLN A 29 16.88 11.65 3.85
N PRO A 30 17.68 10.93 3.05
CA PRO A 30 18.01 11.41 1.72
C PRO A 30 18.00 10.26 0.71
N TRP A 31 16.82 9.94 0.19
CA TRP A 31 16.71 9.10 -0.99
C TRP A 31 17.26 9.94 -2.13
N ASP A 32 18.49 9.64 -2.54
CA ASP A 32 19.26 10.29 -3.59
C ASP A 32 18.33 10.81 -4.70
N ALA A 33 18.11 12.13 -4.77
CA ALA A 33 17.12 12.75 -5.65
C ALA A 33 17.39 12.44 -7.13
N ALA A 34 18.61 11.97 -7.44
CA ALA A 34 19.01 11.49 -8.76
C ALA A 34 18.46 10.09 -9.10
N LYS A 35 18.15 9.25 -8.10
CA LYS A 35 17.71 7.86 -8.29
C LYS A 35 16.21 7.65 -8.11
N CYS A 36 15.55 8.54 -7.39
CA CYS A 36 14.12 8.46 -7.13
C CYS A 36 13.54 9.87 -7.17
N PRO A 37 12.55 10.17 -8.03
CA PRO A 37 11.85 11.44 -7.93
C PRO A 37 11.22 11.50 -6.55
N CYS A 38 11.63 12.48 -5.73
CA CYS A 38 11.18 12.77 -4.37
C CYS A 38 9.70 13.20 -4.31
N THR A 39 8.84 12.49 -5.01
CA THR A 39 7.42 12.75 -5.17
C THR A 39 6.64 11.72 -4.35
N MET A 40 5.50 12.16 -3.82
CA MET A 40 4.65 11.28 -3.04
C MET A 40 4.07 10.18 -3.94
N PRO A 41 4.14 8.90 -3.51
CA PRO A 41 3.51 7.82 -4.24
C PRO A 41 2.02 8.10 -4.36
N HIS A 42 1.49 7.94 -5.58
CA HIS A 42 0.07 8.15 -5.83
C HIS A 42 -0.46 7.13 -6.83
N ASN A 43 -1.77 6.89 -6.73
CA ASN A 43 -2.43 6.00 -7.63
C ASN A 43 -2.53 6.64 -9.03
N ALA A 44 -2.03 5.96 -10.06
CA ALA A 44 -1.89 6.53 -11.40
C ALA A 44 -3.25 6.85 -12.07
N VAL A 45 -4.32 6.15 -11.67
CA VAL A 45 -5.67 6.30 -12.23
C VAL A 45 -6.50 7.30 -11.45
N SER A 46 -6.53 7.19 -10.12
CA SER A 46 -7.36 8.06 -9.26
C SER A 46 -6.66 9.33 -8.78
N GLY A 47 -5.33 9.43 -8.94
CA GLY A 47 -4.53 10.55 -8.43
C GLY A 47 -4.38 10.60 -6.90
N ARG A 48 -5.01 9.68 -6.16
CA ARG A 48 -4.97 9.66 -4.70
C ARG A 48 -3.57 9.32 -4.19
N LEU A 49 -3.04 10.16 -3.29
CA LEU A 49 -1.78 9.92 -2.60
C LEU A 49 -1.90 8.73 -1.65
N TYR A 50 -0.87 7.89 -1.61
CA TYR A 50 -0.75 6.85 -0.59
C TYR A 50 -0.36 7.47 0.76
N SER A 51 -0.75 6.81 1.85
CA SER A 51 -0.50 7.28 3.21
C SER A 51 0.07 6.18 4.11
N GLY A 52 0.71 6.61 5.21
CA GLY A 52 1.27 5.74 6.23
C GLY A 52 2.36 4.82 5.69
N ILE A 53 2.30 3.55 6.11
CA ILE A 53 3.32 2.54 5.80
C ILE A 53 3.49 2.28 4.29
N ASN A 54 2.44 2.50 3.50
CA ASN A 54 2.51 2.32 2.05
C ASN A 54 3.52 3.27 1.40
N ILE A 55 3.74 4.47 1.96
CA ILE A 55 4.72 5.41 1.43
C ILE A 55 6.12 4.77 1.48
N LEU A 56 6.48 4.20 2.63
CA LEU A 56 7.79 3.59 2.84
C LEU A 56 7.98 2.35 1.95
N ILE A 57 6.96 1.49 1.87
CA ILE A 57 7.00 0.29 1.01
C ILE A 57 7.21 0.68 -0.46
N LEU A 58 6.46 1.68 -0.94
CA LEU A 58 6.52 2.11 -2.33
C LEU A 58 7.82 2.84 -2.66
N TRP A 59 8.35 3.66 -1.75
CA TRP A 59 9.67 4.27 -1.92
C TRP A 59 10.79 3.24 -1.94
N ALA A 60 10.80 2.31 -0.99
CA ALA A 60 11.79 1.22 -0.94
C ALA A 60 11.78 0.41 -2.24
N THR A 61 10.58 0.01 -2.69
CA THR A 61 10.45 -0.74 -3.94
C THR A 61 10.86 0.10 -5.16
N GLY A 62 10.51 1.38 -5.18
CA GLY A 62 10.89 2.30 -6.26
C GLY A 62 12.40 2.43 -6.41
N VAL A 63 13.13 2.48 -5.30
CA VAL A 63 14.60 2.61 -5.33
C VAL A 63 15.28 1.29 -5.67
N GLU A 64 14.83 0.17 -5.11
CA GLU A 64 15.39 -1.15 -5.43
C GLU A 64 15.18 -1.54 -6.90
N ALA A 65 14.00 -1.24 -7.44
CA ALA A 65 13.67 -1.52 -8.84
C ALA A 65 14.18 -0.43 -9.81
N GLY A 66 14.70 0.70 -9.30
CA GLY A 66 15.18 1.82 -10.12
C GLY A 66 14.07 2.54 -10.90
N PHE A 67 12.85 2.59 -10.37
CA PHE A 67 11.73 3.26 -11.03
C PHE A 67 11.86 4.78 -11.01
N SER A 68 11.72 5.38 -12.19
CA SER A 68 11.75 6.84 -12.39
C SER A 68 10.41 7.54 -12.11
N SER A 69 9.40 6.79 -11.67
CA SER A 69 8.04 7.27 -11.44
C SER A 69 7.51 6.76 -10.11
N GLN A 70 6.75 7.59 -9.39
CA GLN A 70 6.03 7.22 -8.17
C GLN A 70 4.53 7.01 -8.41
N ARG A 71 4.19 6.60 -9.64
CA ARG A 71 2.83 6.30 -10.06
C ARG A 71 2.60 4.80 -9.97
N TRP A 72 1.60 4.41 -9.17
CA TRP A 72 1.31 3.01 -8.89
C TRP A 72 -0.12 2.66 -9.28
N LEU A 73 -0.34 1.47 -9.81
CA LEU A 73 -1.66 1.03 -10.24
C LEU A 73 -1.84 -0.48 -10.08
N THR A 74 -3.06 -0.93 -9.84
CA THR A 74 -3.36 -2.38 -9.80
C THR A 74 -3.39 -2.97 -11.22
N PHE A 75 -3.24 -4.29 -11.34
CA PHE A 75 -3.36 -4.99 -12.62
C PHE A 75 -4.68 -4.67 -13.35
N ARG A 76 -5.80 -4.66 -12.61
CA ARG A 76 -7.11 -4.32 -13.17
C ARG A 76 -7.19 -2.88 -13.67
N GLN A 77 -6.57 -1.95 -12.94
CA GLN A 77 -6.47 -0.55 -13.37
C GLN A 77 -5.60 -0.41 -14.64
N CYS A 78 -4.53 -1.19 -14.75
CA CYS A 78 -3.66 -1.22 -15.94
C CYS A 78 -4.46 -1.69 -17.16
N ALA A 79 -5.12 -2.83 -17.04
CA ALA A 79 -5.95 -3.40 -18.11
C ALA A 79 -7.10 -2.47 -18.52
N ALA A 80 -7.77 -1.83 -17.54
CA ALA A 80 -8.84 -0.88 -17.82
C ALA A 80 -8.35 0.40 -18.53
N ALA A 81 -7.10 0.81 -18.29
CA ALA A 81 -6.46 1.91 -18.98
C ALA A 81 -5.88 1.53 -20.37
N GLY A 82 -6.07 0.29 -20.83
CA GLY A 82 -5.51 -0.23 -22.08
C GLY A 82 -4.02 -0.57 -22.00
N GLY A 83 -3.42 -0.52 -20.80
CA GLY A 83 -2.04 -0.89 -20.54
C GLY A 83 -1.89 -2.38 -20.25
N HIS A 84 -0.64 -2.86 -20.34
CA HIS A 84 -0.28 -4.23 -20.01
C HIS A 84 0.92 -4.24 -19.07
N VAL A 85 0.82 -5.03 -17.99
CA VAL A 85 1.95 -5.30 -17.09
C VAL A 85 2.94 -6.21 -17.81
N ARG A 86 4.24 -5.92 -17.69
CA ARG A 86 5.27 -6.71 -18.37
C ARG A 86 5.33 -8.11 -17.79
N ARG A 87 5.54 -9.11 -18.66
CA ARG A 87 5.68 -10.49 -18.22
C ARG A 87 6.93 -10.64 -17.36
N GLY A 88 6.77 -11.13 -16.13
CA GLY A 88 7.86 -11.30 -15.16
C GLY A 88 8.02 -10.12 -14.19
N GLU A 89 7.21 -9.07 -14.33
CA GLU A 89 7.21 -7.97 -13.37
C GLU A 89 6.61 -8.41 -12.03
N THR A 90 7.32 -8.11 -10.94
CA THR A 90 6.88 -8.45 -9.58
C THR A 90 6.10 -7.28 -9.01
N GLY A 91 4.84 -7.53 -8.64
CA GLY A 91 4.00 -6.50 -8.03
C GLY A 91 4.36 -6.24 -6.56
N THR A 92 4.19 -4.99 -6.13
CA THR A 92 4.39 -4.57 -4.74
C THR A 92 3.09 -4.71 -3.96
N VAL A 93 3.15 -5.28 -2.75
CA VAL A 93 1.97 -5.40 -1.90
C VAL A 93 1.79 -4.15 -1.06
N VAL A 94 0.61 -3.55 -1.11
CA VAL A 94 0.20 -2.40 -0.29
C VAL A 94 -1.02 -2.76 0.56
N CYS A 95 -1.15 -2.08 1.70
CA CYS A 95 -2.23 -2.29 2.66
C CYS A 95 -3.29 -1.20 2.58
N TYR A 96 -4.56 -1.59 2.68
CA TYR A 96 -5.67 -0.67 2.86
C TYR A 96 -6.43 -1.06 4.12
N ALA A 97 -6.33 -0.24 5.15
CA ALA A 97 -7.08 -0.39 6.37
C ALA A 97 -8.24 0.60 6.36
N ASP A 98 -9.45 0.11 6.64
CA ASP A 98 -10.64 0.94 6.74
C ASP A 98 -11.67 0.27 7.67
N ARG A 99 -12.71 1.01 8.05
CA ARG A 99 -13.79 0.51 8.91
C ARG A 99 -15.07 0.43 8.09
N PHE A 100 -15.86 -0.61 8.31
CA PHE A 100 -17.20 -0.69 7.75
C PHE A 100 -18.21 -1.04 8.84
N THR A 101 -19.44 -0.56 8.68
CA THR A 101 -20.55 -0.90 9.56
C THR A 101 -21.36 -2.03 8.91
N PRO A 102 -21.46 -3.21 9.53
CA PRO A 102 -22.33 -4.29 9.04
C PRO A 102 -23.79 -3.83 8.98
N LYS A 103 -24.54 -4.24 7.95
CA LYS A 103 -25.95 -3.85 7.80
C LYS A 103 -26.81 -4.27 8.99
N ASP A 104 -26.50 -5.43 9.58
CA ASP A 104 -27.21 -5.95 10.75
C ASP A 104 -26.97 -5.08 11.99
N GLU A 105 -25.76 -4.52 12.15
CA GLU A 105 -25.44 -3.57 13.22
C GLU A 105 -26.08 -2.20 12.99
N VAL A 106 -26.23 -1.77 11.73
CA VAL A 106 -27.00 -0.55 11.40
C VAL A 106 -28.47 -0.73 11.80
N ALA A 107 -29.07 -1.89 11.51
CA ALA A 107 -30.45 -2.17 11.87
C ALA A 107 -30.65 -2.26 13.39
N ARG A 108 -29.70 -2.88 14.11
CA ARG A 108 -29.73 -2.96 15.57
C ARG A 108 -29.54 -1.61 16.25
N ALA A 109 -28.59 -0.80 15.77
CA ALA A 109 -28.36 0.57 16.23
C ALA A 109 -29.62 1.44 16.10
N GLN A 110 -30.38 1.26 15.01
CA GLN A 110 -31.64 1.95 14.79
C GLN A 110 -32.76 1.47 15.72
N SER A 111 -32.80 0.19 16.09
CA SER A 111 -33.82 -0.35 17.01
C SER A 111 -33.52 -0.09 18.49
N GLU A 112 -32.24 -0.02 18.86
CA GLU A 112 -31.78 0.07 20.25
C GLU A 112 -31.29 1.48 20.63
N ASP A 113 -31.39 2.46 19.72
CA ASP A 113 -30.87 3.85 19.86
C ASP A 113 -29.42 3.87 20.40
N CYS A 114 -28.59 2.98 19.84
CA CYS A 114 -27.21 2.77 20.26
C CYS A 114 -26.24 2.99 19.09
N GLU A 115 -24.95 3.25 19.37
CA GLU A 115 -23.97 3.43 18.30
C GLU A 115 -23.68 2.13 17.55
N ALA A 116 -23.72 2.20 16.21
CA ALA A 116 -23.48 1.03 15.36
C ALA A 116 -22.02 0.56 15.48
N LEU A 117 -21.83 -0.72 15.79
CA LEU A 117 -20.50 -1.31 15.90
C LEU A 117 -19.79 -1.29 14.54
N GLN A 118 -18.66 -0.60 14.49
CA GLN A 118 -17.80 -0.55 13.31
C GLN A 118 -16.78 -1.68 13.35
N VAL A 119 -16.73 -2.48 12.28
CA VAL A 119 -15.75 -3.55 12.13
C VAL A 119 -14.58 -3.03 11.29
N ALA A 120 -13.39 -3.03 11.88
CA ALA A 120 -12.15 -2.70 11.17
C ALA A 120 -11.73 -3.87 10.26
N PHE A 121 -11.30 -3.55 9.04
CA PHE A 121 -10.74 -4.52 8.11
C PHE A 121 -9.41 -4.05 7.54
N LEU A 122 -8.63 -5.03 7.10
CA LEU A 122 -7.42 -4.83 6.34
C LEU A 122 -7.51 -5.60 5.03
N LYS A 123 -7.31 -4.90 3.93
CA LYS A 123 -7.19 -5.49 2.59
C LYS A 123 -5.76 -5.31 2.08
N ARG A 124 -5.27 -6.34 1.40
CA ARG A 124 -3.99 -6.31 0.69
C ARG A 124 -4.28 -6.12 -0.78
N PHE A 125 -3.50 -5.28 -1.44
CA PHE A 125 -3.57 -5.04 -2.88
C PHE A 125 -2.18 -5.19 -3.47
N VAL A 126 -2.12 -5.71 -4.69
CA VAL A 126 -0.88 -5.76 -5.48
C VAL A 126 -0.91 -4.63 -6.49
N VAL A 127 0.12 -3.79 -6.46
CA VAL A 127 0.29 -2.65 -7.36
C VAL A 127 1.58 -2.77 -8.15
N PHE A 128 1.57 -2.18 -9.33
CA PHE A 128 2.67 -2.13 -10.29
C PHE A 128 3.02 -0.68 -10.56
N ASN A 129 4.27 -0.43 -10.89
CA ASN A 129 4.72 0.91 -11.23
C ASN A 129 4.32 1.25 -12.67
N SER A 130 4.09 2.53 -12.97
CA SER A 130 3.77 2.98 -14.32
C SER A 130 5.00 3.40 -15.15
N ALA A 131 6.22 3.17 -14.66
CA ALA A 131 7.44 3.54 -15.37
C ALA A 131 7.57 2.74 -16.68
N PRO A 132 8.10 3.37 -17.75
CA PRO A 132 8.39 2.71 -19.02
C PRO A 132 9.60 1.77 -18.95
#